data_AF-A0A166S9R3-F1
#
_entry.id   AF-A0A166S9R3-F1
#
_cell.length_a   1.000
_cell.length_b   1.000
_cell.length_c   1.000
_cell.angle_alpha   90.00
_cell.angle_beta   90.00
_cell.angle_gamma   90.00
#
_symmetry.space_group_name_H-M   'P 1'
#
loop_
_entity.id
_entity.type
_entity.pdbx_description
1 polymer ?
#
loop_
_entity_poly.entity_id
_entity_poly.type
_entity_poly.pdbx_seq_one_letter_code
_entity_poly.pdbx_strand_id
1 'polypeptide(L)'
;MIGKTLYEYIGIRLAITAIRLVAPLSLLYIALSLAQRRVLVSPWLAAYAALEASFYLLVYLPRDHYLQKPAAHPPPIDFAARQALFKRCKSYLVGHAYPTGWFTRPDFKREDVVHWTLWALFYSDTALPEWEDEIDGYVADIEKILGRELERGESDASLPEKSGSMRLTFDPVHTLHRPFAWYMIVGVVDAISSLSLLRAGFTHYATPKWFTAFPFRPLTVFSKRSAHSELSYAYRPHRS
;
A
#
# COMPACT_ATOMS: atom_id res chain seq x y z
N MET A 1 6.63 22.37 -6.42
CA MET A 1 6.43 22.04 -4.98
C MET A 1 5.20 22.79 -4.54
N ILE A 2 4.19 22.11 -3.99
CA ILE A 2 2.94 22.73 -3.50
C ILE A 2 3.30 23.75 -2.42
N GLY A 3 2.75 24.96 -2.50
CA GLY A 3 3.03 26.04 -1.55
C GLY A 3 2.53 25.69 -0.16
N LYS A 4 3.24 26.18 0.86
CA LYS A 4 2.95 25.90 2.27
C LYS A 4 1.93 26.89 2.86
N THR A 5 1.02 27.42 2.05
CA THR A 5 0.02 28.40 2.53
C THR A 5 -1.21 27.68 3.09
N LEU A 6 -1.85 28.28 4.12
CA LEU A 6 -3.07 27.72 4.72
C LEU A 6 -4.21 27.58 3.69
N TYR A 7 -4.32 28.53 2.77
CA TYR A 7 -5.33 28.51 1.71
C TYR A 7 -5.16 27.32 0.76
N GLU A 8 -3.92 27.01 0.36
CA GLU A 8 -3.63 25.83 -0.48
C GLU A 8 -3.96 24.53 0.27
N TYR A 9 -3.62 24.46 1.57
CA TYR A 9 -3.98 23.31 2.40
C TYR A 9 -5.49 23.10 2.49
N ILE A 10 -6.26 24.16 2.75
CA ILE A 10 -7.72 24.11 2.79
C ILE A 10 -8.28 23.70 1.42
N GLY A 11 -7.77 24.29 0.34
CA GLY A 11 -8.17 23.96 -1.02
C GLY A 11 -7.96 22.47 -1.35
N ILE A 12 -6.80 21.92 -1.00
CA ILE A 12 -6.49 20.50 -1.18
C ILE A 12 -7.42 19.62 -0.34
N ARG A 13 -7.63 19.96 0.92
CA ARG A 13 -8.54 19.22 1.81
C ARG A 13 -9.97 19.21 1.28
N LEU A 14 -10.48 20.36 0.81
CA LEU A 14 -11.79 20.47 0.20
C LEU A 14 -11.89 19.64 -1.08
N ALA A 15 -10.88 19.69 -1.96
CA ALA A 15 -10.85 18.89 -3.19
C ALA A 15 -10.86 17.37 -2.89
N ILE A 16 -10.05 16.93 -1.92
CA ILE A 16 -10.03 15.52 -1.48
C ILE A 16 -11.39 15.11 -0.94
N THR A 17 -12.00 15.92 -0.07
CA THR A 17 -13.31 15.63 0.50
C THR A 17 -14.39 15.58 -0.58
N ALA A 18 -14.39 16.52 -1.53
CA ALA A 18 -15.33 16.54 -2.65
C ALA A 18 -15.24 15.25 -3.48
N ILE A 19 -14.02 14.81 -3.82
CA ILE A 19 -13.79 13.56 -4.56
C ILE A 19 -14.25 12.34 -3.76
N ARG A 20 -14.01 12.31 -2.44
CA ARG A 20 -14.42 11.20 -1.56
C ARG A 20 -15.93 11.12 -1.38
N LEU A 21 -16.64 12.24 -1.42
CA LEU A 21 -18.09 12.31 -1.26
C LEU A 21 -18.88 11.79 -2.47
N VAL A 22 -18.24 11.62 -3.63
CA VAL A 22 -18.92 11.16 -4.86
C VAL A 22 -19.63 9.82 -4.67
N ALA A 23 -18.98 8.82 -4.06
CA ALA A 23 -19.57 7.52 -3.82
C ALA A 23 -20.72 7.52 -2.80
N PRO A 24 -20.58 8.07 -1.57
CA PRO A 24 -21.68 8.09 -0.61
C PRO A 24 -22.86 8.93 -1.10
N LEU A 25 -22.61 10.03 -1.82
CA LEU A 25 -23.70 10.83 -2.44
C LEU A 25 -24.40 10.05 -3.55
N SER A 26 -23.68 9.27 -4.36
CA SER A 26 -24.27 8.42 -5.40
C SER A 26 -25.15 7.32 -4.80
N LEU A 27 -24.70 6.67 -3.72
CA LEU A 27 -25.48 5.67 -2.99
C LEU A 27 -26.73 6.28 -2.35
N LEU A 28 -26.60 7.44 -1.70
CA LEU A 28 -27.72 8.16 -1.11
C LEU A 28 -28.74 8.58 -2.17
N TYR A 29 -28.28 9.07 -3.32
CA TYR A 29 -29.14 9.45 -4.44
C TYR A 29 -29.98 8.27 -4.95
N ILE A 30 -29.35 7.10 -5.13
CA ILE A 30 -30.06 5.88 -5.56
C ILE A 30 -31.06 5.45 -4.49
N ALA A 31 -30.66 5.44 -3.21
CA ALA A 31 -31.54 5.04 -2.11
C ALA A 31 -32.79 5.92 -2.03
N LEU A 32 -32.64 7.25 -2.15
CA LEU A 32 -33.76 8.19 -2.17
C LEU A 32 -34.62 8.04 -3.42
N SER A 33 -34.01 7.83 -4.59
CA SER A 33 -34.73 7.60 -5.84
C SER A 33 -35.57 6.31 -5.81
N LEU A 34 -35.04 5.25 -5.20
CA LEU A 34 -35.75 3.98 -4.97
C LEU A 34 -36.88 4.14 -3.95
N ALA A 35 -36.65 4.85 -2.85
CA ALA A 35 -37.66 5.10 -1.82
C ALA A 35 -38.88 5.86 -2.38
N GLN A 36 -38.64 6.83 -3.26
CA GLN A 36 -39.70 7.62 -3.91
C GLN A 36 -40.21 7.00 -5.21
N ARG A 37 -39.66 5.85 -5.65
CA ARG A 37 -39.96 5.16 -6.92
C ARG A 37 -39.91 6.08 -8.15
N ARG A 38 -39.07 7.12 -8.11
CA ARG A 38 -38.93 8.12 -9.17
C ARG A 38 -37.48 8.59 -9.28
N VAL A 39 -37.06 8.88 -10.50
CA VAL A 39 -35.79 9.59 -10.74
C VAL A 39 -35.94 11.04 -10.29
N LEU A 40 -35.21 11.41 -9.23
CA LEU A 40 -35.34 12.70 -8.55
C LEU A 40 -34.95 13.90 -9.41
N VAL A 41 -33.87 13.76 -10.18
CA VAL A 41 -33.22 14.88 -10.86
C VAL A 41 -33.15 14.63 -12.36
N SER A 42 -32.39 13.62 -12.78
CA SER A 42 -32.18 13.33 -14.19
C SER A 42 -31.83 11.86 -14.38
N PRO A 43 -32.30 11.21 -15.46
CA PRO A 43 -31.95 9.83 -15.77
C PRO A 43 -30.44 9.66 -16.00
N TRP A 44 -29.75 10.68 -16.53
CA TRP A 44 -28.31 10.64 -16.73
C TRP A 44 -27.54 10.65 -15.41
N LEU A 45 -27.99 11.47 -14.45
CA LEU A 45 -27.40 11.48 -13.11
C LEU A 45 -27.66 10.16 -12.38
N ALA A 46 -28.85 9.59 -12.54
CA ALA A 46 -29.17 8.27 -12.01
C ALA A 46 -28.29 7.17 -12.62
N ALA A 47 -28.04 7.22 -13.93
CA ALA A 47 -27.14 6.28 -14.60
C ALA A 47 -25.69 6.41 -14.10
N TYR A 48 -25.18 7.64 -13.95
CA TYR A 48 -23.86 7.87 -13.38
C TYR A 48 -23.78 7.40 -11.92
N ALA A 49 -24.77 7.75 -11.10
CA ALA A 49 -24.81 7.32 -9.71
C ALA A 49 -24.86 5.79 -9.60
N ALA A 50 -25.66 5.12 -10.44
CA ALA A 50 -25.74 3.66 -10.51
C ALA A 50 -24.40 3.04 -10.91
N LEU A 51 -23.71 3.64 -11.88
CA LEU A 51 -22.37 3.21 -12.28
C LEU A 51 -21.38 3.35 -11.12
N GLU A 52 -21.32 4.51 -10.46
CA GLU A 52 -20.43 4.75 -9.32
C GLU A 52 -20.74 3.80 -8.15
N ALA A 53 -22.02 3.60 -7.82
CA ALA A 53 -22.45 2.67 -6.79
C ALA A 53 -22.09 1.22 -7.12
N SER A 54 -22.30 0.80 -8.37
CA SER A 54 -21.91 -0.54 -8.83
C SER A 54 -20.40 -0.73 -8.77
N PHE A 55 -19.61 0.28 -9.15
CA PHE A 55 -18.16 0.25 -9.06
C PHE A 55 -17.69 0.13 -7.60
N TYR A 56 -18.27 0.93 -6.70
CA TYR A 56 -17.96 0.86 -5.28
C TYR A 56 -18.26 -0.53 -4.69
N LEU A 57 -19.45 -1.05 -4.93
CA LEU A 57 -19.92 -2.31 -4.34
C LEU A 57 -19.30 -3.55 -4.98
N LEU A 58 -19.11 -3.58 -6.29
CA LEU A 58 -18.70 -4.78 -7.03
C LEU A 58 -17.20 -4.83 -7.33
N VAL A 59 -16.51 -3.68 -7.36
CA VAL A 59 -15.07 -3.63 -7.66
C VAL A 59 -14.27 -3.23 -6.42
N TYR A 60 -14.60 -2.11 -5.79
CA TYR A 60 -13.79 -1.60 -4.67
C TYR A 60 -13.90 -2.47 -3.42
N LEU A 61 -15.11 -2.76 -2.92
CA LEU A 61 -15.28 -3.54 -1.69
C LEU A 61 -14.67 -4.95 -1.78
N PRO A 62 -14.92 -5.76 -2.83
CA PRO A 62 -14.33 -7.10 -2.91
C PRO A 62 -12.81 -7.04 -3.05
N ARG A 63 -12.29 -6.04 -3.76
CA ARG A 63 -10.85 -5.84 -3.94
C ARG A 63 -10.18 -5.38 -2.65
N ASP A 64 -10.78 -4.46 -1.91
CA ASP A 64 -10.25 -4.03 -0.61
C ASP A 64 -10.20 -5.24 0.33
N HIS A 65 -11.30 -5.98 0.44
CA HIS A 65 -11.32 -7.20 1.25
C HIS A 65 -10.25 -8.24 0.82
N TYR A 66 -10.05 -8.43 -0.49
CA TYR A 66 -9.01 -9.31 -1.00
C TYR A 66 -7.59 -8.81 -0.69
N LEU A 67 -7.34 -7.51 -0.80
CA LEU A 67 -6.03 -6.90 -0.57
C LEU A 67 -5.66 -6.75 0.90
N GLN A 68 -6.65 -6.68 1.80
CA GLN A 68 -6.42 -6.70 3.25
C GLN A 68 -6.12 -8.11 3.80
N LYS A 69 -6.05 -9.14 2.95
CA LYS A 69 -5.63 -10.47 3.41
C LYS A 69 -4.17 -10.43 3.85
N PRO A 70 -3.81 -11.15 4.94
CA PRO A 70 -2.43 -11.21 5.40
C PRO A 70 -1.52 -11.72 4.28
N ALA A 71 -0.32 -11.17 4.21
CA ALA A 71 0.68 -11.63 3.25
C ALA A 71 1.02 -13.11 3.53
N ALA A 72 1.33 -13.86 2.47
CA ALA A 72 1.89 -15.19 2.62
C ALA A 72 3.36 -15.04 3.05
N HIS A 73 3.66 -15.39 4.29
CA HIS A 73 5.01 -15.33 4.83
C HIS A 73 5.77 -16.63 4.51
N PRO A 74 7.09 -16.54 4.24
CA PRO A 74 7.92 -17.73 4.19
C PRO A 74 7.94 -18.40 5.57
N PRO A 75 8.22 -19.72 5.64
CA PRO A 75 8.39 -20.38 6.92
C PRO A 75 9.51 -19.72 7.73
N PRO A 76 9.42 -19.69 9.08
CA PRO A 76 10.47 -19.14 9.92
C PRO A 76 11.82 -19.78 9.60
N ILE A 77 12.83 -18.94 9.40
CA ILE A 77 14.21 -19.38 9.13
C ILE A 77 14.84 -19.92 10.41
N ASP A 78 15.75 -20.89 10.29
CA ASP A 78 16.42 -21.50 11.44
C ASP A 78 17.25 -20.49 12.26
N PHE A 79 17.49 -20.79 13.54
CA PHE A 79 18.24 -19.95 14.48
C PHE A 79 19.61 -19.52 13.90
N ALA A 80 20.37 -20.47 13.36
CA ALA A 80 21.69 -20.19 12.79
C ALA A 80 21.61 -19.23 11.60
N ALA A 81 20.56 -19.36 10.77
CA ALA A 81 20.32 -18.50 9.64
C ALA A 81 19.88 -17.09 10.08
N ARG A 82 19.02 -16.96 11.09
CA ARG A 82 18.64 -15.67 11.70
C ARG A 82 19.86 -14.92 12.22
N GLN A 83 20.71 -15.62 12.97
CA GLN A 83 21.90 -15.00 13.55
C GLN A 83 22.89 -14.56 12.47
N ALA A 84 23.08 -15.37 11.41
CA ALA A 84 23.92 -15.02 10.27
C ALA A 84 23.37 -13.80 9.51
N LEU A 85 22.06 -13.74 9.30
CA LEU A 85 21.38 -12.60 8.66
C LEU A 85 21.57 -11.32 9.48
N PHE A 86 21.32 -11.38 10.79
CA PHE A 86 21.49 -10.23 11.67
C PHE A 86 22.94 -9.74 11.71
N LYS A 87 23.92 -10.65 11.87
CA LYS A 87 25.36 -10.31 11.85
C LYS A 87 25.76 -9.65 10.53
N ARG A 88 25.26 -10.18 9.40
CA ARG A 88 25.50 -9.59 8.08
C ARG A 88 24.92 -8.18 8.00
N CYS A 89 23.66 -7.98 8.40
CA CYS A 89 23.05 -6.64 8.44
C CYS A 89 23.86 -5.69 9.32
N LYS A 90 24.17 -6.09 10.56
CA LYS A 90 24.95 -5.32 11.54
C LYS A 90 26.28 -4.81 10.96
N SER A 91 26.98 -5.62 10.16
CA SER A 91 28.26 -5.21 9.54
C SER A 91 28.14 -4.01 8.59
N TYR A 92 26.96 -3.80 7.98
CA TYR A 92 26.69 -2.66 7.10
C TYR A 92 26.04 -1.46 7.82
N LEU A 93 25.66 -1.62 9.09
CA LEU A 93 24.94 -0.62 9.86
C LEU A 93 25.85 0.28 10.72
N VAL A 94 27.14 -0.03 10.79
CA VAL A 94 28.12 0.72 11.59
C VAL A 94 28.15 2.19 11.15
N GLY A 95 27.81 3.10 12.07
CA GLY A 95 27.79 4.55 11.83
C GLY A 95 26.42 5.13 11.44
N HIS A 96 25.38 4.31 11.34
CA HIS A 96 24.01 4.77 11.10
C HIS A 96 23.13 4.53 12.33
N ALA A 97 22.21 5.47 12.61
CA ALA A 97 21.20 5.33 13.65
C ALA A 97 20.10 4.34 13.21
N TYR A 98 20.44 3.05 13.13
CA TYR A 98 19.51 1.98 12.78
C TYR A 98 18.88 1.38 14.05
N PRO A 99 17.57 1.04 14.07
CA PRO A 99 16.60 1.00 12.97
C PRO A 99 15.69 2.24 12.93
N THR A 100 16.13 3.44 13.36
CA THR A 100 15.24 4.61 13.56
C THR A 100 14.34 4.95 12.37
N GLY A 101 14.79 4.75 11.12
CA GLY A 101 13.99 4.96 9.91
C GLY A 101 12.81 4.00 9.71
N TRP A 102 12.76 2.91 10.48
CA TRP A 102 11.63 1.97 10.50
C TRP A 102 10.56 2.36 11.52
N PHE A 103 10.78 3.40 12.32
CA PHE A 103 9.83 3.86 13.31
C PHE A 103 9.21 5.19 12.88
N THR A 104 7.90 5.33 13.09
CA THR A 104 7.18 6.57 12.75
C THR A 104 7.54 7.71 13.71
N ARG A 105 8.03 7.36 14.90
CA ARG A 105 8.34 8.26 16.00
C ARG A 105 9.80 8.10 16.45
N PRO A 106 10.49 9.19 16.84
CA PRO A 106 11.87 9.11 17.36
C PRO A 106 11.96 8.50 18.77
N ASP A 107 10.88 8.57 19.54
CA ASP A 107 10.67 8.04 20.89
C ASP A 107 10.06 6.63 20.86
N PHE A 108 10.71 5.69 20.16
CA PHE A 108 10.31 4.28 20.19
C PHE A 108 10.89 3.57 21.42
N LYS A 109 10.11 2.63 21.96
CA LYS A 109 10.44 1.86 23.16
C LYS A 109 11.08 0.50 22.82
N ARG A 110 11.51 -0.23 23.84
CA ARG A 110 12.07 -1.57 23.68
C ARG A 110 11.09 -2.53 22.99
N GLU A 111 9.80 -2.46 23.35
CA GLU A 111 8.75 -3.34 22.81
C GLU A 111 8.53 -3.09 21.30
N ASP A 112 8.69 -1.85 20.84
CA ASP A 112 8.62 -1.52 19.42
C ASP A 112 9.75 -2.20 18.63
N VAL A 113 10.95 -2.28 19.22
CA VAL A 113 12.09 -2.98 18.62
C VAL A 113 11.89 -4.49 18.64
N VAL A 114 11.25 -5.05 19.66
CA VAL A 114 10.86 -6.46 19.71
C VAL A 114 9.90 -6.79 18.57
N HIS A 115 8.82 -6.02 18.40
CA HIS A 115 7.87 -6.21 17.29
C HIS A 115 8.52 -6.05 15.92
N TRP A 116 9.41 -5.07 15.79
CA TRP A 116 10.20 -4.88 14.56
C TRP A 116 11.10 -6.09 14.29
N THR A 117 11.76 -6.65 15.31
CA THR A 117 12.65 -7.81 15.20
C THR A 117 11.88 -9.08 14.80
N LEU A 118 10.72 -9.30 15.43
CA LEU A 118 9.81 -10.40 15.10
C LEU A 118 9.36 -10.33 13.62
N TRP A 119 9.03 -9.14 13.14
CA TRP A 119 8.71 -8.95 11.73
C TRP A 119 9.92 -9.17 10.80
N ALA A 120 11.06 -8.55 11.13
CA ALA A 120 12.22 -8.48 10.24
C ALA A 120 12.99 -9.81 10.13
N LEU A 121 13.07 -10.59 11.21
CA LEU A 121 13.87 -11.83 11.27
C LEU A 121 13.05 -13.10 11.43
N PHE A 122 11.93 -13.04 12.16
CA PHE A 122 11.13 -14.23 12.51
C PHE A 122 9.91 -14.41 11.60
N TYR A 123 9.52 -13.37 10.85
CA TYR A 123 8.28 -13.35 10.06
C TYR A 123 7.05 -13.76 10.89
N SER A 124 7.04 -13.38 12.18
CA SER A 124 5.96 -13.67 13.13
C SER A 124 5.45 -12.38 13.75
N ASP A 125 4.18 -12.37 14.15
CA ASP A 125 3.59 -11.29 14.96
C ASP A 125 3.70 -11.60 16.47
N THR A 126 3.83 -12.88 16.81
CA THR A 126 3.90 -13.37 18.19
C THR A 126 5.26 -13.97 18.49
N ALA A 127 5.81 -13.65 19.67
CA ALA A 127 7.00 -14.29 20.19
C ALA A 127 6.65 -15.65 20.80
N LEU A 128 7.38 -16.69 20.43
CA LEU A 128 7.37 -17.96 21.15
C LEU A 128 8.30 -17.85 22.37
N PRO A 129 7.99 -18.54 23.48
CA PRO A 129 8.83 -18.50 24.69
C PRO A 129 10.29 -18.89 24.44
N GLU A 130 10.51 -19.81 23.49
CA GLU A 130 11.85 -20.27 23.08
C GLU A 130 12.69 -19.22 22.33
N TRP A 131 12.07 -18.12 21.87
CA TRP A 131 12.76 -17.05 21.14
C TRP A 131 13.09 -15.85 22.02
N GLU A 132 12.61 -15.79 23.27
CA GLU A 132 12.77 -14.62 24.14
C GLU A 132 14.25 -14.24 24.32
N ASP A 133 15.10 -15.22 24.65
CA ASP A 133 16.55 -15.01 24.82
C ASP A 133 17.23 -14.54 23.52
N GLU A 134 16.81 -15.06 22.38
CA GLU A 134 17.37 -14.69 21.07
C GLU A 134 16.98 -13.25 20.70
N ILE A 135 15.71 -12.89 20.87
CA ILE A 135 15.19 -11.55 20.59
C ILE A 135 15.85 -10.54 21.52
N ASP A 136 15.97 -10.85 22.81
CA ASP A 136 16.65 -9.99 23.78
C ASP A 136 18.11 -9.74 23.40
N GLY A 137 18.79 -10.76 22.87
CA GLY A 137 20.14 -10.63 22.32
C GLY A 137 20.21 -9.66 21.13
N TYR A 138 19.27 -9.74 20.19
CA TYR A 138 19.21 -8.82 19.05
C TYR A 138 18.89 -7.39 19.49
N VAL A 139 17.95 -7.21 20.41
CA VAL A 139 17.57 -5.90 20.95
C VAL A 139 18.76 -5.25 21.66
N ALA A 140 19.48 -6.00 22.51
CA ALA A 140 20.67 -5.50 23.19
C ALA A 140 21.79 -5.08 22.20
N ASP A 141 21.93 -5.82 21.10
CA ASP A 141 22.86 -5.43 20.04
C ASP A 141 22.42 -4.17 19.29
N ILE A 142 21.12 -3.94 19.14
CA ILE A 142 20.56 -2.71 18.56
C ILE A 142 20.78 -1.52 19.50
N GLU A 143 20.57 -1.68 20.80
CA GLU A 143 20.85 -0.64 21.81
C GLU A 143 22.32 -0.19 21.77
N LYS A 144 23.25 -1.14 21.61
CA LYS A 144 24.67 -0.83 21.41
C LYS A 144 24.94 -0.03 20.13
N ILE A 145 24.24 -0.32 19.03
CA ILE A 145 24.36 0.42 17.77
C ILE A 145 23.82 1.84 17.92
N LEU A 146 22.69 2.00 18.64
CA LEU A 146 22.07 3.29 18.91
C LEU A 146 22.86 4.12 19.92
N GLY A 147 23.71 3.50 20.74
CA GLY A 147 24.45 4.17 21.82
C GLY A 147 23.55 4.65 22.96
N ARG A 148 22.35 4.09 23.10
CA ARG A 148 21.40 4.37 24.18
C ARG A 148 20.66 3.10 24.58
N GLU A 149 20.32 2.99 25.85
CA GLU A 149 19.35 2.00 26.32
C GLU A 149 17.94 2.46 25.97
N LEU A 150 17.08 1.53 25.55
CA LEU A 150 15.70 1.83 25.24
C LEU A 150 14.86 1.72 26.51
N GLU A 151 13.98 2.68 26.72
CA GLU A 151 13.02 2.60 27.82
C GLU A 151 12.12 1.38 27.64
N ARG A 152 11.99 0.59 28.72
CA ARG A 152 11.01 -0.47 28.80
C ARG A 152 9.63 0.17 28.97
N GLY A 153 8.70 -0.17 28.08
CA GLY A 153 7.33 0.32 28.17
C GLY A 153 6.66 -0.14 29.45
N GLU A 154 5.71 0.67 29.93
CA GLU A 154 4.75 0.21 30.91
C GLU A 154 3.98 -0.96 30.30
N SER A 155 4.04 -2.10 30.98
CA SER A 155 3.37 -3.34 30.63
C SER A 155 1.86 -3.19 30.79
N ASP A 156 1.22 -2.33 30.01
CA ASP A 156 -0.22 -2.39 29.87
C ASP A 156 -0.55 -3.36 28.74
N ALA A 157 -0.73 -4.62 29.13
CA ALA A 157 -1.21 -5.70 28.28
C ALA A 157 -2.62 -5.44 27.72
N SER A 158 -3.25 -4.32 28.09
CA SER A 158 -4.46 -3.81 27.49
C SER A 158 -4.20 -2.50 26.75
N LEU A 159 -3.61 -2.56 25.57
CA LEU A 159 -3.99 -1.71 24.42
C LEU A 159 -3.26 -2.21 23.16
N PRO A 160 -3.97 -2.62 22.09
CA PRO A 160 -3.40 -2.95 20.78
C PRO A 160 -3.04 -1.66 20.03
N GLU A 161 -2.46 -0.66 20.71
CA GLU A 161 -2.18 0.63 20.11
C GLU A 161 -0.87 0.55 19.33
N LYS A 162 -1.00 0.05 18.09
CA LYS A 162 -0.05 0.17 16.97
C LYS A 162 1.41 0.31 17.40
N SER A 163 2.15 -0.81 17.33
CA SER A 163 3.62 -0.78 17.36
C SER A 163 4.11 0.40 16.51
N GLY A 164 4.98 1.24 17.07
CA GLY A 164 5.56 2.38 16.37
C GLY A 164 6.43 1.97 15.18
N SER A 165 6.71 0.66 15.06
CA SER A 165 7.46 0.03 13.98
C SER A 165 6.60 -0.17 12.73
N MET A 166 7.18 0.16 11.57
CA MET A 166 6.57 -0.07 10.26
C MET A 166 6.84 -1.52 9.82
N ARG A 167 5.81 -2.37 9.85
CA ARG A 167 5.88 -3.79 9.50
C ARG A 167 5.17 -4.02 8.18
N LEU A 168 5.90 -3.79 7.09
CA LEU A 168 5.35 -3.66 5.73
C LEU A 168 4.48 -4.84 5.24
N THR A 169 4.64 -6.03 5.81
CA THR A 169 3.91 -7.24 5.43
C THR A 169 2.78 -7.62 6.39
N PHE A 170 2.78 -7.07 7.62
CA PHE A 170 1.75 -7.34 8.64
C PHE A 170 0.76 -6.18 8.75
N ASP A 171 1.25 -4.94 8.68
CA ASP A 171 0.41 -3.78 8.87
C ASP A 171 -0.54 -3.62 7.68
N PRO A 172 -1.85 -3.45 7.92
CA PRO A 172 -2.83 -3.35 6.86
C PRO A 172 -2.58 -2.09 6.01
N VAL A 173 -2.52 -2.27 4.69
CA VAL A 173 -2.42 -1.16 3.76
C VAL A 173 -3.83 -0.65 3.50
N HIS A 174 -4.31 0.27 4.32
CA HIS A 174 -5.64 0.86 4.18
C HIS A 174 -5.82 1.46 2.77
N THR A 175 -6.66 0.82 1.95
CA THR A 175 -6.94 1.34 0.62
C THR A 175 -8.00 2.42 0.72
N LEU A 176 -7.72 3.59 0.14
CA LEU A 176 -8.69 4.66 0.07
C LEU A 176 -9.52 4.51 -1.21
N HIS A 177 -10.85 4.59 -1.07
CA HIS A 177 -11.73 4.65 -2.22
C HIS A 177 -11.40 5.89 -3.07
N ARG A 178 -11.22 5.67 -4.38
CA ARG A 178 -11.13 6.70 -5.40
C ARG A 178 -12.32 6.49 -6.34
N PRO A 179 -13.11 7.52 -6.66
CA PRO A 179 -14.32 7.34 -7.44
C PRO A 179 -14.02 6.86 -8.85
N PHE A 180 -15.03 6.31 -9.53
CA PHE A 180 -14.88 5.80 -10.90
C PHE A 180 -14.31 6.88 -11.84
N ALA A 181 -14.81 8.12 -11.72
CA ALA A 181 -14.31 9.26 -12.48
C ALA A 181 -12.78 9.46 -12.34
N TRP A 182 -12.22 9.21 -11.15
CA TRP A 182 -10.77 9.30 -10.95
C TRP A 182 -10.02 8.25 -11.77
N TYR A 183 -10.50 7.01 -11.79
CA TYR A 183 -9.90 5.95 -12.59
C TYR A 183 -10.04 6.20 -14.09
N MET A 184 -11.13 6.83 -14.54
CA MET A 184 -11.28 7.26 -15.93
C MET A 184 -10.24 8.32 -16.32
N ILE A 185 -9.99 9.31 -15.47
CA ILE A 185 -8.94 10.32 -15.71
C ILE A 185 -7.57 9.66 -15.83
N VAL A 186 -7.23 8.76 -14.89
CA VAL A 186 -5.97 8.01 -14.92
C VAL A 186 -5.87 7.17 -16.20
N GLY A 187 -6.96 6.52 -16.61
CA GLY A 187 -7.02 5.75 -17.85
C GLY A 187 -6.78 6.60 -19.10
N VAL A 188 -7.30 7.84 -19.14
CA VAL A 188 -7.03 8.77 -20.25
C VAL A 188 -5.55 9.18 -20.27
N VAL A 189 -4.96 9.49 -19.12
CA VAL A 189 -3.52 9.83 -19.03
C VAL A 189 -2.64 8.64 -19.46
N ASP A 190 -3.00 7.42 -19.05
CA ASP A 190 -2.33 6.19 -19.46
C ASP A 190 -2.45 5.97 -20.98
N ALA A 191 -3.62 6.24 -21.57
CA ALA A 191 -3.83 6.17 -23.01
C ALA A 191 -2.95 7.15 -23.78
N ILE A 192 -2.89 8.41 -23.33
CA ILE A 192 -2.05 9.44 -23.95
C ILE A 192 -0.58 9.07 -23.84
N SER A 193 -0.15 8.58 -22.67
CA SER A 193 1.24 8.13 -22.44
C SER A 193 1.61 6.96 -23.34
N SER A 194 0.72 5.97 -23.45
CA SER A 194 0.88 4.81 -24.34
C SER A 194 0.98 5.24 -25.81
N LEU A 195 0.11 6.13 -26.26
CA LEU A 195 0.15 6.67 -27.62
C LEU A 195 1.42 7.47 -27.89
N SER A 196 1.92 8.20 -26.90
CA SER A 196 3.16 8.97 -26.99
C SER A 196 4.38 8.05 -27.16
N LEU A 197 4.42 6.94 -26.41
CA LEU A 197 5.43 5.90 -26.58
C LEU A 197 5.37 5.24 -27.97
N LEU A 198 4.17 4.91 -28.45
CA LEU A 198 3.98 4.37 -29.80
C LEU A 198 4.48 5.35 -30.87
N ARG A 199 4.14 6.65 -30.75
CA ARG A 199 4.61 7.70 -31.65
C ARG A 199 6.14 7.87 -31.62
N ALA A 200 6.77 7.67 -30.46
CA ALA A 200 8.23 7.69 -30.31
C ALA A 200 8.92 6.42 -30.84
N GLY A 201 8.17 5.47 -31.41
CA GLY A 201 8.70 4.25 -32.02
C GLY A 201 8.93 3.11 -31.03
N PHE A 202 8.37 3.18 -29.82
CA PHE A 202 8.36 2.05 -28.88
C PHE A 202 7.29 1.05 -29.27
N THR A 203 7.62 -0.24 -29.13
CA THR A 203 6.65 -1.33 -29.21
C THR A 203 6.30 -1.76 -27.79
N HIS A 204 5.01 -1.75 -27.46
CA HIS A 204 4.54 -2.23 -26.16
C HIS A 204 4.36 -3.75 -26.17
N TYR A 205 4.93 -4.39 -25.15
CA TYR A 205 4.85 -5.82 -24.87
C TYR A 205 4.06 -6.02 -23.58
N ALA A 206 2.88 -6.64 -23.66
CA ALA A 206 1.97 -6.82 -22.54
C ALA A 206 1.87 -8.28 -22.10
N THR A 207 1.49 -8.47 -20.84
CA THR A 207 1.10 -9.78 -20.33
C THR A 207 -0.35 -10.09 -20.75
N PRO A 208 -0.70 -11.38 -20.95
CA PRO A 208 -2.08 -11.77 -21.26
C PRO A 208 -3.03 -11.57 -20.06
N LYS A 209 -2.47 -11.35 -18.85
CA LYS A 209 -3.20 -11.17 -17.59
C LYS A 209 -3.58 -9.70 -17.34
N TRP A 210 -4.03 -8.98 -18.37
CA TRP A 210 -4.36 -7.55 -18.24
C TRP A 210 -5.50 -7.27 -17.24
N PHE A 211 -6.36 -8.27 -16.98
CA PHE A 211 -7.46 -8.22 -16.01
C PHE A 211 -7.04 -8.47 -14.56
N THR A 212 -5.82 -8.95 -14.28
CA THR A 212 -5.35 -9.13 -12.90
C THR A 212 -4.76 -7.84 -12.34
N ALA A 213 -4.34 -6.92 -13.20
CA ALA A 213 -3.84 -5.61 -12.82
C ALA A 213 -4.99 -4.59 -12.80
N PHE A 214 -5.11 -3.86 -11.69
CA PHE A 214 -6.07 -2.78 -11.55
C PHE A 214 -5.33 -1.44 -11.37
N PRO A 215 -5.72 -0.35 -12.07
CA PRO A 215 -6.85 -0.24 -13.00
C PRO A 215 -6.64 -1.06 -14.28
N PHE A 216 -7.75 -1.58 -14.83
CA PHE A 216 -7.70 -2.36 -16.07
C PHE A 216 -7.13 -1.53 -17.21
N ARG A 217 -6.25 -2.13 -18.01
CA ARG A 217 -5.60 -1.47 -19.15
C ARG A 217 -6.08 -2.04 -20.48
N PRO A 218 -7.30 -1.71 -20.94
CA PRO A 218 -7.86 -2.31 -22.16
C PRO A 218 -7.01 -2.04 -23.41
N LEU A 219 -6.26 -0.95 -23.45
CA LEU A 219 -5.36 -0.61 -24.56
C LEU A 219 -4.21 -1.61 -24.74
N THR A 220 -3.90 -2.39 -23.71
CA THR A 220 -2.85 -3.42 -23.79
C THR A 220 -3.25 -4.62 -24.64
N VAL A 221 -4.54 -4.78 -24.97
CA VAL A 221 -5.03 -5.85 -25.87
C VAL A 221 -4.42 -5.71 -27.28
N PHE A 222 -4.08 -4.50 -27.72
CA PHE A 222 -3.43 -4.24 -29.00
C PHE A 222 -1.90 -4.41 -28.96
N SER A 223 -1.35 -4.78 -27.82
CA SER A 223 0.11 -4.90 -27.62
C SER A 223 0.62 -6.27 -28.00
N LYS A 224 1.93 -6.36 -28.29
CA LYS A 224 2.57 -7.65 -28.55
C LYS A 224 2.66 -8.46 -27.25
N ARG A 225 2.74 -9.78 -27.37
CA ARG A 225 2.93 -10.65 -26.21
C ARG A 225 4.35 -10.49 -25.66
N SER A 226 4.45 -10.22 -24.35
CA SER A 226 5.73 -10.19 -23.63
C SER A 226 6.43 -11.55 -23.64
N ALA A 227 7.76 -11.52 -23.64
CA ALA A 227 8.60 -12.71 -23.49
C ALA A 227 8.43 -13.36 -22.10
N HIS A 228 8.11 -12.56 -21.07
CA HIS A 228 7.86 -13.03 -19.72
C HIS A 228 6.38 -12.87 -19.36
N SER A 229 5.76 -13.90 -18.77
CA SER A 229 4.31 -13.93 -18.49
C SER A 229 3.84 -12.89 -17.46
N GLU A 230 4.77 -12.30 -16.71
CA GLU A 230 4.47 -11.40 -15.58
C GLU A 230 5.00 -9.97 -15.78
N LEU A 231 5.78 -9.72 -16.82
CA LEU A 231 6.40 -8.42 -17.05
C LEU A 231 5.79 -7.77 -18.30
N SER A 232 5.27 -6.55 -18.16
CA SER A 232 4.91 -5.70 -19.30
C SER A 232 5.96 -4.60 -19.46
N TYR A 233 6.36 -4.30 -20.70
CA TYR A 233 7.40 -3.31 -20.98
C TYR A 233 7.22 -2.66 -22.34
N ALA A 234 7.67 -1.41 -22.47
CA ALA A 234 7.82 -0.74 -23.75
C ALA A 234 9.28 -0.86 -24.20
N TYR A 235 9.52 -1.34 -25.40
CA TYR A 235 10.87 -1.52 -25.94
C TYR A 235 11.01 -0.85 -27.30
N ARG A 236 12.12 -0.13 -27.46
CA ARG A 236 12.59 0.42 -28.73
C ARG A 236 14.03 -0.05 -28.92
N PRO A 237 14.38 -0.70 -30.05
CA PRO A 237 15.76 -1.05 -30.35
C PRO A 237 16.65 0.19 -30.32
N HIS A 238 17.84 0.06 -29.71
CA HIS A 238 18.82 1.13 -29.69
C HIS A 238 19.19 1.51 -31.13
N ARG A 239 19.16 2.81 -31.44
CA ARG A 239 19.71 3.34 -32.68
C ARG A 239 21.06 3.96 -32.33
N SER A 240 22.14 3.27 -32.73
CA SER A 240 23.52 3.76 -32.60
C SER A 240 23.71 5.07 -33.36
#